data_AF-A0A4R5E914-F1
#
_entry.id   AF-A0A4R5E914-F1
#
_cell.length_a   1.000
_cell.length_b   1.000
_cell.length_c   1.000
_cell.angle_alpha   90.00
_cell.angle_beta   90.00
_cell.angle_gamma   90.00
#
_symmetry.space_group_name_H-M   'P 1'
#
loop_
_entity.id
_entity.type
_entity.pdbx_description
1 polymer ?
#
loop_
_entity_poly.entity_id
_entity_poly.type
_entity_poly.pdbx_seq_one_letter_code
_entity_poly.pdbx_strand_id
1 'polypeptide(L)'
;MAGGRMSALSLPIDTTASVQFKPFRARTPLFTVKAGRVLVTLTLPERLNAGDVEFARALAEQAAAYAVEVERLYRSGRRSSSGRSAGKGVAA
;
A
#
# COMPACT_ATOMS: atom_id res chain seq x y z
N MET A 1 8.60 29.02 -3.35
CA MET A 1 8.33 27.71 -2.71
C MET A 1 8.45 27.92 -1.21
N ALA A 2 7.34 28.11 -0.49
CA ALA A 2 7.39 28.18 0.96
C ALA A 2 7.67 26.77 1.50
N GLY A 3 8.87 26.56 2.05
CA GLY A 3 9.26 25.29 2.67
C GLY A 3 8.44 25.03 3.92
N GLY A 4 7.24 24.48 3.74
CA GLY A 4 6.39 24.02 4.83
C GLY A 4 7.06 22.86 5.57
N ARG A 5 6.88 22.80 6.89
CA ARG A 5 7.39 21.70 7.71
C ARG A 5 6.74 20.39 7.25
N MET A 6 7.54 19.42 6.85
CA MET A 6 7.06 18.08 6.54
C MET A 6 6.66 17.37 7.83
N SER A 7 5.43 16.85 7.88
CA SER A 7 5.00 15.90 8.90
C SER A 7 4.93 14.51 8.28
N ALA A 8 5.50 13.51 8.95
CA ALA A 8 5.53 12.13 8.50
C ALA A 8 4.64 11.26 9.38
N LEU A 9 3.87 10.36 8.77
CA LEU A 9 3.08 9.34 9.45
C LEU A 9 3.44 7.98 8.87
N SER A 10 3.87 7.05 9.72
CA SER A 10 4.10 5.65 9.35
C SER A 10 3.11 4.77 10.10
N LEU A 11 2.43 3.90 9.36
CA LEU A 11 1.39 3.03 9.90
C LEU A 11 1.82 1.57 9.73
N PRO A 12 1.86 0.77 10.81
CA PRO A 12 2.00 -0.66 10.67
C PRO A 12 0.73 -1.23 10.04
N ILE A 13 0.87 -1.97 8.95
CA ILE A 13 -0.22 -2.63 8.24
C ILE A 13 -0.17 -4.12 8.59
N ASP A 14 -1.27 -4.64 9.12
CA ASP A 14 -1.44 -6.06 9.42
C ASP A 14 -2.65 -6.64 8.66
N THR A 15 -3.00 -7.90 8.93
CA THR A 15 -4.10 -8.60 8.25
C THR A 15 -5.48 -8.04 8.57
N THR A 16 -5.61 -7.13 9.54
CA THR A 16 -6.86 -6.46 9.90
C THR A 16 -7.01 -5.09 9.23
N ALA A 17 -5.93 -4.60 8.61
CA ALA A 17 -5.97 -3.36 7.86
C ALA A 17 -6.86 -3.49 6.63
N SER A 18 -7.49 -2.38 6.24
CA SER A 18 -8.38 -2.35 5.08
C SER A 18 -8.25 -1.05 4.30
N VAL A 19 -8.54 -1.16 3.00
CA VAL A 19 -8.54 -0.04 2.06
C VAL A 19 -9.91 0.02 1.39
N GLN A 20 -10.49 1.20 1.29
CA GLN A 20 -11.81 1.40 0.70
C GLN A 20 -11.83 2.63 -0.21
N PHE A 21 -12.38 2.47 -1.42
CA PHE A 21 -12.70 3.56 -2.34
C PHE A 21 -14.22 3.73 -2.47
N LYS A 22 -14.70 4.97 -2.35
CA LYS A 22 -16.12 5.34 -2.51
C LYS A 22 -16.27 6.42 -3.60
N PRO A 23 -16.71 6.06 -4.82
CA PRO A 23 -16.74 6.96 -5.98
C PRO A 23 -18.04 7.78 -6.08
N PHE A 24 -18.48 8.42 -4.99
CA PHE A 24 -19.77 9.13 -4.95
C PHE A 24 -20.05 9.95 -6.23
N ARG A 25 -21.23 9.77 -6.85
CA ARG A 25 -21.55 10.42 -8.14
C ARG A 25 -21.74 11.94 -8.05
N ALA A 26 -22.17 12.44 -6.90
CA ALA A 26 -22.50 13.85 -6.67
C ALA A 26 -21.63 14.50 -5.58
N ARG A 27 -20.53 13.85 -5.17
CA ARG A 27 -19.61 14.33 -4.13
C ARG A 27 -18.18 13.91 -4.46
N THR A 28 -17.21 14.55 -3.82
CA THR A 28 -15.81 14.15 -3.93
C THR A 28 -15.63 12.67 -3.57
N PRO A 29 -14.91 11.88 -4.38
CA PRO A 29 -14.62 10.50 -4.06
C PRO A 29 -13.74 10.41 -2.81
N LEU A 30 -13.96 9.39 -1.99
CA LEU A 30 -13.14 9.14 -0.80
C LEU A 30 -12.33 7.87 -0.96
N PHE A 31 -11.03 7.97 -0.70
CA PHE A 31 -10.14 6.84 -0.55
C PHE A 31 -9.67 6.78 0.89
N THR A 32 -9.83 5.63 1.55
CA THR A 32 -9.57 5.49 2.98
C THR A 32 -8.72 4.26 3.26
N VAL A 33 -7.73 4.43 4.13
CA VAL A 33 -6.90 3.36 4.70
C VAL A 33 -7.17 3.30 6.20
N LYS A 34 -7.56 2.14 6.70
CA LYS A 34 -7.74 1.87 8.13
C LYS A 34 -6.68 0.87 8.59
N ALA A 35 -5.93 1.23 9.63
CA ALA A 35 -4.96 0.35 10.28
C ALA A 35 -5.07 0.51 11.81
N GLY A 36 -5.56 -0.53 12.49
CA GLY A 36 -5.88 -0.47 13.91
C GLY A 36 -6.85 0.68 14.25
N ARG A 37 -6.37 1.64 15.04
CA ARG A 37 -7.13 2.83 15.46
C ARG A 37 -6.90 4.07 14.58
N VAL A 38 -6.07 3.96 13.54
CA VAL A 38 -5.78 5.07 12.64
C VAL A 38 -6.62 4.95 11.36
N LEU A 39 -7.22 6.06 10.97
CA LEU A 39 -7.96 6.22 9.74
C LEU A 39 -7.32 7.35 8.93
N VAL A 40 -6.86 7.05 7.72
CA VAL A 40 -6.35 8.04 6.77
C VAL A 40 -7.31 8.13 5.60
N THR A 41 -7.89 9.30 5.37
CA THR A 41 -8.79 9.55 4.23
C THR A 41 -8.19 10.63 3.34
N LEU A 42 -8.08 10.33 2.05
CA LEU A 42 -7.70 11.32 1.04
C LEU A 42 -8.97 12.06 0.61
N THR A 43 -8.95 13.38 0.78
CA THR A 43 -10.01 14.29 0.34
C THR A 43 -9.49 15.17 -0.78
N LEU A 44 -10.26 15.32 -1.84
CA LEU A 44 -9.96 16.25 -2.93
C LEU A 44 -10.78 17.54 -2.78
N PRO A 45 -10.33 18.66 -3.37
CA PRO A 45 -11.14 19.87 -3.44
C PRO A 45 -12.44 19.64 -4.22
N GLU A 46 -13.43 20.51 -4.02
CA GLU A 46 -14.72 20.43 -4.73
C GLU A 46 -14.58 20.59 -6.25
N ARG A 47 -13.59 21.38 -6.69
CA ARG A 47 -13.26 21.59 -8.10
C ARG A 47 -11.90 20.99 -8.40
N LEU A 48 -11.89 19.91 -9.18
CA LEU A 48 -10.66 19.26 -9.63
C LEU A 48 -10.04 20.02 -10.80
N ASN A 49 -8.71 20.08 -10.80
CA ASN A 49 -7.91 20.53 -11.93
C ASN A 49 -7.02 19.39 -12.46
N ALA A 50 -6.23 19.66 -13.50
CA ALA A 50 -5.36 18.66 -14.12
C ALA A 50 -4.35 18.04 -13.14
N GLY A 51 -3.80 18.82 -12.22
CA GLY A 51 -2.86 18.35 -11.21
C GLY A 51 -3.49 17.36 -10.22
N ASP A 52 -4.76 17.53 -9.87
CA ASP A 52 -5.48 16.57 -9.02
C ASP A 52 -5.66 15.22 -9.74
N VAL A 53 -5.91 15.25 -11.05
CA VAL A 53 -6.03 14.06 -11.89
C VAL A 53 -4.68 13.35 -12.03
N GLU A 54 -3.60 14.11 -12.23
CA GLU A 54 -2.24 13.57 -12.28
C GLU A 54 -1.84 12.93 -10.96
N PHE A 55 -2.14 13.57 -9.83
CA PHE A 55 -1.95 12.99 -8.50
C PHE A 55 -2.69 11.66 -8.35
N ALA A 56 -3.97 11.60 -8.73
CA ALA A 56 -4.77 10.37 -8.62
C ALA A 56 -4.20 9.23 -9.48
N ARG A 57 -3.71 9.54 -10.69
CA ARG A 57 -3.05 8.56 -11.57
C ARG A 57 -1.74 8.05 -10.97
N ALA A 58 -0.89 8.95 -10.48
CA ALA A 58 0.38 8.60 -9.85
C ALA A 58 0.15 7.75 -8.59
N LEU A 59 -0.86 8.10 -7.78
CA LEU A 59 -1.24 7.30 -6.61
C LEU A 59 -1.61 5.86 -6.99
N ALA A 60 -2.43 5.69 -8.04
CA ALA A 60 -2.85 4.37 -8.50
C ALA A 60 -1.66 3.55 -9.04
N GLU A 61 -0.77 4.18 -9.80
CA GLU A 61 0.43 3.54 -10.34
C GLU A 61 1.37 3.06 -9.22
N GLN A 62 1.68 3.93 -8.25
CA GLN A 62 2.55 3.57 -7.13
C GLN A 62 1.93 2.51 -6.23
N ALA A 63 0.61 2.56 -5.99
CA ALA A 63 -0.09 1.53 -5.23
C ALA A 63 -0.06 0.17 -5.94
N ALA A 64 -0.19 0.14 -7.26
CA ALA A 64 -0.07 -1.09 -8.04
C ALA A 64 1.35 -1.66 -7.99
N ALA A 65 2.38 -0.80 -8.13
CA ALA A 65 3.78 -1.22 -8.00
C ALA A 65 4.09 -1.79 -6.61
N TYR A 66 3.57 -1.14 -5.56
CA TYR A 66 3.66 -1.65 -4.19
C TYR A 66 3.04 -3.05 -4.04
N ALA A 67 1.84 -3.26 -4.59
CA ALA A 67 1.17 -4.57 -4.52
C ALA A 67 2.00 -5.68 -5.19
N VAL A 68 2.56 -5.41 -6.38
CA VAL A 68 3.44 -6.35 -7.10
C VAL A 68 4.65 -6.73 -6.24
N GLU A 69 5.27 -5.74 -5.57
CA GLU A 69 6.44 -5.97 -4.73
C GLU A 69 6.11 -6.77 -3.46
N VAL A 70 4.99 -6.48 -2.81
CA VAL A 70 4.49 -7.26 -1.66
C VAL A 70 4.29 -8.72 -2.05
N GLU A 71 3.69 -8.98 -3.21
CA GLU A 71 3.53 -10.35 -3.71
C GLU A 71 4.87 -11.03 -4.00
N ARG A 72 5.83 -10.31 -4.58
CA ARG A 72 7.19 -10.82 -4.82
C ARG A 72 7.86 -11.25 -3.51
N LEU A 73 7.80 -10.41 -2.48
CA LEU A 73 8.36 -10.68 -1.16
C LEU A 73 7.65 -11.84 -0.45
N TYR A 74 6.33 -11.91 -0.56
CA TYR A 74 5.56 -13.03 -0.04
C TYR A 74 5.99 -14.36 -0.67
N ARG A 75 6.18 -14.40 -2.00
CA ARG A 75 6.63 -15.60 -2.72
C ARG A 75 8.07 -16.00 -2.35
N SER A 76 8.97 -15.03 -2.19
CA SER A 76 10.38 -15.32 -1.85
C SER A 76 10.52 -15.89 -0.45
N GLY A 77 9.78 -15.36 0.54
CA GLY A 77 9.77 -15.87 1.90
C GLY A 77 9.29 -17.33 2.01
N ARG A 78 8.40 -17.78 1.11
CA ARG A 78 7.94 -19.17 1.06
C ARG A 78 8.97 -20.16 0.51
N ARG A 79 9.95 -19.69 -0.28
CA ARG A 79 11.02 -20.57 -0.82
C ARG A 79 12.12 -20.86 0.21
N SER A 80 12.28 -20.02 1.23
CA SER A 80 13.34 -20.17 2.24
C SER A 80 13.03 -21.24 3.30
N SER A 81 11.78 -21.68 3.45
CA SER A 81 11.39 -22.66 4.49
C SER A 81 11.43 -24.12 4.03
N SER A 82 11.67 -24.41 2.74
CA SER A 82 11.62 -25.79 2.20
C SER A 82 12.99 -26.42 1.92
N GLY A 83 14.10 -25.81 2.35
CA GLY A 83 15.46 -26.22 1.98
C GLY A 83 16.34 -26.79 3.09
N ARG A 84 15.81 -27.06 4.30
CA ARG A 84 16.63 -27.52 5.42
C ARG A 84 15.98 -28.69 6.18
N SER A 85 15.80 -29.82 5.50
CA SER A 85 15.74 -31.13 6.16
C SER A 85 16.96 -31.95 5.78
N ALA A 86 17.75 -32.26 6.79
CA ALA A 86 18.98 -33.03 6.73
C ALA A 86 18.77 -34.50 6.33
N GLY A 87 19.84 -35.10 5.82
CA GLY A 87 20.08 -36.54 5.71
C GLY A 87 21.45 -36.74 5.06
N LYS A 88 22.56 -36.55 5.79
CA LYS A 88 23.27 -37.55 6.61
C LYS A 88 23.63 -38.79 5.78
N GLY A 89 24.92 -38.91 5.47
CA GLY A 89 25.47 -39.70 4.38
C GLY A 89 25.48 -41.21 4.53
N VAL A 90 25.96 -41.86 3.47
CA VAL A 90 26.55 -43.20 3.46
C VAL A 90 27.65 -43.20 2.40
N ALA A 91 28.86 -43.49 2.83
CA ALA A 91 29.94 -43.98 1.98
C ALA A 91 29.76 -45.49 1.78
N ALA A 92 29.98 -45.97 0.56
CA ALA A 92 30.33 -47.35 0.24
C ALA A 92 31.13 -47.33 -1.08
#